data_AF-A0A7T8KDG4-F1
#
_entry.id   AF-A0A7T8KDG4-F1
#
_cell.length_a   1.000
_cell.length_b   1.000
_cell.length_c   1.000
_cell.angle_alpha   90.00
_cell.angle_beta   90.00
_cell.angle_gamma   90.00
#
_symmetry.space_group_name_H-M   'P 1'
#
loop_
_entity.id
_entity.type
_entity.pdbx_description
1 polymer ?
#
loop_
_entity_poly.entity_id
_entity_poly.type
_entity_poly.pdbx_seq_one_letter_code
_entity_poly.pdbx_strand_id
1 'polypeptide(L)'
;KNGIYHLTSYVTPLQLKVSNNGHTAQSLAAHNFQGPLPGAYELAQFHFHWGVNDSLGSEHTFDEQKFPWRFTSIKEAVQKVGKGDNLAITKEDNKKIEPLIQSLENVRKEGTTFRIPNKFSLRNLLPHRKDGMFVYNGSLTTPGCNEFVLWNVFEVI
;
A
#
# COMPACT_ATOMS: atom_id res chain seq x y z
N LYS A 1 -9.40 1.85 -20.09
CA LYS A 1 -10.47 0.82 -20.07
C LYS A 1 -10.93 0.68 -18.62
N ASN A 2 -12.20 0.98 -18.32
CA ASN A 2 -12.75 0.76 -16.98
C ASN A 2 -12.96 -0.74 -16.80
N GLY A 3 -12.08 -1.39 -16.03
CA GLY A 3 -12.15 -2.81 -15.72
C GLY A 3 -12.89 -3.02 -14.40
N ILE A 4 -13.70 -4.07 -14.32
CA ILE A 4 -14.22 -4.55 -13.05
C ILE A 4 -13.15 -5.46 -12.43
N TYR A 5 -12.67 -5.13 -11.23
CA TYR A 5 -11.60 -5.88 -10.56
C TYR A 5 -12.13 -6.99 -9.66
N HIS A 6 -11.58 -8.19 -9.84
CA HIS A 6 -11.87 -9.38 -9.04
C HIS A 6 -10.75 -9.65 -8.05
N LEU A 7 -10.83 -9.02 -6.87
CA LEU A 7 -9.89 -9.23 -5.78
C LEU A 7 -10.39 -10.34 -4.86
N THR A 8 -9.86 -11.54 -5.06
CA THR A 8 -10.23 -12.73 -4.27
C THR A 8 -9.38 -12.81 -2.99
N SER A 9 -9.97 -13.27 -1.88
CA SER A 9 -9.32 -13.43 -0.57
C SER A 9 -8.97 -12.14 0.19
N TYR A 10 -9.07 -10.95 -0.43
CA TYR A 10 -8.80 -9.66 0.23
C TYR A 10 -9.72 -9.37 1.42
N VAL A 11 -10.92 -9.98 1.47
CA VAL A 11 -11.87 -9.82 2.57
C VAL A 11 -11.52 -10.68 3.80
N THR A 12 -10.78 -11.78 3.61
CA THR A 12 -10.47 -12.74 4.67
C THR A 12 -9.44 -12.15 5.65
N PRO A 13 -9.77 -11.99 6.94
CA PRO A 13 -8.82 -11.48 7.92
C PRO A 13 -7.67 -12.46 8.17
N LEU A 14 -6.43 -11.97 8.13
CA LEU A 14 -5.21 -12.76 8.26
C LEU A 14 -4.29 -12.18 9.33
N GLN A 15 -3.44 -13.05 9.89
CA GLN A 15 -2.39 -12.61 10.81
C GLN A 15 -1.22 -12.05 10.00
N LEU A 16 -1.02 -10.73 10.07
CA LEU A 16 0.05 -10.07 9.31
C LEU A 16 1.32 -9.89 10.15
N LYS A 17 2.45 -9.80 9.43
CA LYS A 17 3.74 -9.38 9.97
C LYS A 17 4.22 -8.18 9.18
N VAL A 18 4.54 -7.10 9.87
CA VAL A 18 5.19 -5.93 9.28
C VAL A 18 6.68 -5.99 9.60
N SER A 19 7.53 -5.61 8.64
CA SER A 19 8.98 -5.53 8.83
C SER A 19 9.51 -4.24 8.23
N ASN A 20 10.53 -3.66 8.85
CA ASN A 20 11.26 -2.53 8.29
C ASN A 20 12.52 -3.04 7.59
N ASN A 21 12.55 -2.92 6.26
CA ASN A 21 13.64 -3.42 5.43
C ASN A 21 14.73 -2.37 5.16
N GLY A 22 14.74 -1.25 5.89
CA GLY A 22 15.64 -0.12 5.67
C GLY A 22 15.13 0.89 4.63
N HIS A 23 14.18 0.48 3.80
CA HIS A 23 13.53 1.32 2.79
C HIS A 23 12.08 1.60 3.13
N THR A 24 11.31 0.64 3.63
CA THR A 24 9.87 0.81 3.91
C THR A 24 9.39 -0.16 4.99
N ALA A 25 8.17 0.08 5.47
CA ALA A 25 7.41 -0.91 6.21
C ALA A 25 6.71 -1.86 5.22
N GLN A 26 7.19 -3.10 5.14
CA GLN A 26 6.64 -4.14 4.26
C GLN A 26 5.89 -5.22 5.04
N SER A 27 4.85 -5.79 4.44
CA SER A 27 4.21 -7.02 4.90
C SER A 27 4.19 -8.03 3.77
N LEU A 28 4.62 -9.26 4.09
CA LEU A 28 4.44 -10.39 3.19
C LEU A 28 2.96 -10.77 3.16
N ALA A 29 2.44 -11.07 1.98
CA ALA A 29 1.09 -11.59 1.84
C ALA A 29 1.11 -13.12 1.93
N ALA A 30 0.09 -13.69 2.54
CA ALA A 30 -0.14 -15.13 2.53
C ALA A 30 -0.46 -15.61 1.10
N HIS A 31 -0.21 -16.88 0.79
CA HIS A 31 -0.64 -17.49 -0.46
C HIS A 31 -2.17 -17.36 -0.65
N ASN A 32 -2.63 -17.26 -1.91
CA ASN A 32 -4.04 -17.23 -2.37
C ASN A 32 -4.74 -15.87 -2.54
N PHE A 33 -4.03 -14.75 -2.69
CA PHE A 33 -4.66 -13.50 -3.16
C PHE A 33 -4.58 -13.39 -4.67
N GLN A 34 -5.71 -13.18 -5.34
CA GLN A 34 -5.70 -12.95 -6.79
C GLN A 34 -5.69 -11.44 -7.10
N GLY A 35 -4.79 -11.07 -8.01
CA GLY A 35 -4.65 -9.69 -8.49
C GLY A 35 -5.88 -9.18 -9.26
N PRO A 36 -5.94 -7.87 -9.54
CA PRO A 36 -7.10 -7.23 -10.16
C PRO A 36 -7.35 -7.66 -11.62
N LEU A 37 -6.37 -8.24 -12.30
CA LEU A 37 -6.42 -8.57 -13.72
C LEU A 37 -6.61 -10.08 -13.94
N PRO A 38 -7.23 -10.50 -15.06
CA PRO A 38 -7.29 -11.91 -15.46
C PRO A 38 -5.89 -12.52 -15.56
N GLY A 39 -5.66 -13.63 -14.85
CA GLY A 39 -4.37 -14.34 -14.85
C GLY A 39 -3.99 -14.88 -13.46
N ALA A 40 -2.89 -15.62 -13.39
CA ALA A 40 -2.34 -16.18 -12.16
C ALA A 40 -1.40 -15.17 -11.48
N TYR A 41 -1.94 -14.08 -10.95
CA TYR A 41 -1.19 -13.11 -10.16
C TYR A 41 -1.47 -13.33 -8.69
N GLU A 42 -0.42 -13.63 -7.93
CA GLU A 42 -0.49 -13.71 -6.46
C GLU A 42 0.09 -12.46 -5.81
N LEU A 43 -0.56 -11.95 -4.77
CA LEU A 43 0.03 -10.91 -3.93
C LEU A 43 1.21 -11.52 -3.18
N ALA A 44 2.43 -11.07 -3.49
CA ALA A 44 3.63 -11.49 -2.79
C ALA A 44 3.87 -10.66 -1.51
N GLN A 45 3.73 -9.34 -1.62
CA GLN A 45 3.95 -8.38 -0.53
C GLN A 45 3.18 -7.08 -0.80
N PHE A 46 3.01 -6.27 0.24
CA PHE A 46 2.65 -4.87 0.11
C PHE A 46 3.51 -4.01 1.05
N HIS A 47 3.68 -2.74 0.70
CA HIS A 47 4.43 -1.75 1.45
C HIS A 47 3.80 -0.36 1.23
N PHE A 48 4.36 0.70 1.83
CA PHE A 48 3.77 2.04 1.75
C PHE A 48 4.79 3.15 1.63
N HIS A 49 4.53 4.07 0.70
CA HIS A 49 5.26 5.31 0.55
C HIS A 49 4.64 6.46 1.32
N TRP A 50 5.50 7.39 1.70
CA TRP A 50 5.09 8.68 2.21
C TRP A 50 6.17 9.74 1.94
N GLY A 51 5.72 10.97 2.04
CA GLY A 51 6.51 12.17 1.84
C GLY A 51 6.79 12.87 3.15
N VAL A 52 7.59 13.93 3.07
CA VAL A 52 7.85 14.81 4.22
C VAL A 52 6.59 15.59 4.65
N ASN A 53 5.61 15.71 3.76
CA ASN A 53 4.35 16.40 3.99
C ASN A 53 3.25 15.89 3.05
N ASP A 54 2.05 16.42 3.26
CA ASP A 54 0.84 16.04 2.54
C ASP A 54 0.89 16.32 1.02
N SER A 55 1.83 17.15 0.55
CA SER A 55 1.96 17.52 -0.86
C SER A 55 3.06 16.75 -1.59
N LEU A 56 3.77 15.83 -0.92
CA LEU A 56 4.93 15.12 -1.48
C LEU A 56 4.89 13.61 -1.21
N GLY A 57 3.70 13.07 -0.93
CA GLY A 57 3.51 11.70 -0.46
C GLY A 57 3.55 10.62 -1.54
N SER A 58 2.86 10.86 -2.66
CA SER A 58 2.70 9.89 -3.73
C SER A 58 3.84 9.94 -4.74
N GLU A 59 4.13 8.82 -5.38
CA GLU A 59 5.01 8.81 -6.55
C GLU A 59 4.27 9.18 -7.82
N HIS A 60 3.11 8.58 -8.02
CA HIS A 60 2.22 8.93 -9.12
C HIS A 60 1.59 10.30 -8.86
N THR A 61 1.47 11.09 -9.91
CA THR A 61 0.69 12.32 -9.92
C THR A 61 -0.59 12.11 -10.71
N PHE A 62 -1.65 12.81 -10.32
CA PHE A 62 -2.86 12.94 -11.12
C PHE A 62 -3.10 14.43 -11.33
N ASP A 63 -3.22 14.87 -12.58
CA ASP A 63 -3.24 16.28 -12.96
C ASP A 63 -2.13 17.10 -12.28
N GLU A 64 -0.90 16.57 -12.35
CA GLU A 64 0.33 17.15 -11.75
C GLU A 64 0.31 17.25 -10.21
N GLN A 65 -0.76 16.82 -9.56
CA GLN A 65 -0.90 16.86 -8.11
C GLN A 65 -0.39 15.56 -7.48
N LYS A 66 0.39 15.74 -6.42
CA LYS A 66 0.85 14.70 -5.52
C LYS A 66 -0.16 14.55 -4.38
N PHE A 67 -0.35 13.32 -3.94
CA PHE A 67 -1.32 13.01 -2.90
C PHE A 67 -0.61 12.66 -1.60
N PRO A 68 -1.15 13.09 -0.45
CA PRO A 68 -0.67 12.64 0.84
C PRO A 68 -0.89 11.15 0.99
N TRP A 69 -0.07 10.52 1.83
CA TRP A 69 -0.58 9.41 2.62
C TRP A 69 -1.20 10.01 3.89
N ARG A 70 -2.52 10.24 3.89
CA ARG A 70 -3.19 11.01 4.94
C ARG A 70 -3.77 10.09 6.01
N PHE A 71 -3.18 10.13 7.20
CA PHE A 71 -3.83 9.78 8.47
C PHE A 71 -3.36 10.74 9.54
N THR A 72 -4.28 11.26 10.33
CA THR A 72 -3.98 12.16 11.45
C THR A 72 -3.01 11.52 12.46
N SER A 73 -2.98 10.18 12.58
CA SER A 73 -2.04 9.41 13.43
C SER A 73 -0.70 9.03 12.74
N ILE A 74 -0.64 9.00 11.40
CA ILE A 74 0.59 8.68 10.66
C ILE A 74 1.58 9.85 10.72
N LYS A 75 1.12 11.10 10.76
CA LYS A 75 2.00 12.28 10.86
C LYS A 75 2.97 12.21 12.05
N GLU A 76 2.59 11.51 13.12
CA GLU A 76 3.42 11.23 14.31
C GLU A 76 4.20 9.92 14.19
N ALA A 77 3.63 8.87 13.58
CA ALA A 77 4.28 7.57 13.43
C ALA A 77 5.39 7.54 12.36
N VAL A 78 5.28 8.37 11.33
CA VAL A 78 6.05 8.30 10.07
C VAL A 78 7.32 9.14 10.04
N GLN A 79 7.55 10.02 11.02
CA GLN A 79 8.80 10.79 11.10
C GLN A 79 10.07 9.93 11.32
N LYS A 80 9.97 8.60 11.40
CA LYS A 80 11.05 7.70 11.84
C LYS A 80 11.25 6.42 11.03
N VAL A 81 10.57 6.24 9.88
CA VAL A 81 10.73 5.05 9.02
C VAL A 81 11.02 5.52 7.57
N GLY A 82 11.82 4.77 6.81
CA GLY A 82 12.28 5.12 5.44
C GLY A 82 11.19 5.12 4.36
N LYS A 83 11.54 5.58 3.16
CA LYS A 83 10.66 5.74 1.97
C LYS A 83 10.61 4.48 1.04
N GLY A 84 9.45 3.87 0.76
CA GLY A 84 9.27 2.80 -0.27
C GLY A 84 7.78 2.39 -0.57
N ASP A 85 7.38 2.06 -1.81
CA ASP A 85 6.09 2.04 -2.62
C ASP A 85 4.83 1.23 -2.26
N ASN A 86 3.74 1.15 -3.05
CA ASN A 86 2.69 2.12 -3.45
C ASN A 86 1.32 1.56 -2.96
N LEU A 87 0.44 2.38 -2.37
CA LEU A 87 -1.03 2.19 -2.37
C LEU A 87 -1.73 3.53 -2.06
N ALA A 88 -2.53 4.02 -3.00
CA ALA A 88 -3.27 5.28 -2.89
C ALA A 88 -4.44 5.13 -1.89
N ILE A 89 -4.53 6.04 -0.91
CA ILE A 89 -5.62 6.09 0.07
C ILE A 89 -6.30 7.48 0.02
N THR A 90 -7.62 7.41 0.19
CA THR A 90 -8.65 8.45 0.14
C THR A 90 -8.37 9.71 0.97
N LYS A 91 -9.05 10.82 0.66
CA LYS A 91 -9.04 12.07 1.45
C LYS A 91 -9.53 11.93 2.90
N GLU A 92 -10.20 10.83 3.22
CA GLU A 92 -10.88 10.56 4.50
C GLU A 92 -10.09 9.61 5.41
N ASP A 93 -10.13 9.86 6.72
CA ASP A 93 -9.50 9.01 7.74
C ASP A 93 -10.11 7.59 7.75
N ASN A 94 -9.30 6.58 7.43
CA ASN A 94 -9.71 5.18 7.42
C ASN A 94 -9.33 4.45 8.72
N LYS A 95 -10.21 4.53 9.73
CA LYS A 95 -10.02 3.87 11.04
C LYS A 95 -9.76 2.36 10.97
N LYS A 96 -10.11 1.70 9.86
CA LYS A 96 -9.92 0.25 9.70
C LYS A 96 -8.45 -0.15 9.52
N ILE A 97 -7.56 0.81 9.24
CA ILE A 97 -6.13 0.57 9.12
C ILE A 97 -5.33 0.88 10.40
N GLU A 98 -5.99 1.39 11.44
CA GLU A 98 -5.34 1.75 12.70
C GLU A 98 -4.48 0.62 13.32
N PRO A 99 -4.88 -0.67 13.29
CA PRO A 99 -4.02 -1.74 13.81
C PRO A 99 -2.68 -1.87 13.05
N LEU A 100 -2.67 -1.54 11.76
CA LEU A 100 -1.46 -1.52 10.95
C LEU A 100 -0.61 -0.30 11.29
N ILE A 101 -1.21 0.89 11.44
CA ILE A 101 -0.50 2.11 11.83
C ILE A 101 0.18 1.94 13.19
N GLN A 102 -0.55 1.46 14.20
CA GLN A 102 -0.03 1.23 15.54
C GLN A 102 1.12 0.21 15.55
N SER A 103 1.09 -0.76 14.63
CA SER A 103 2.17 -1.74 14.50
C SER A 103 3.50 -1.13 14.02
N LEU A 104 3.47 0.01 13.32
CA LEU A 104 4.67 0.68 12.80
C LEU A 104 5.60 1.17 13.91
N GLU A 105 5.08 1.50 15.09
CA GLU A 105 5.90 1.88 16.23
C GLU A 105 6.88 0.80 16.66
N ASN A 106 6.50 -0.46 16.45
CA ASN A 106 7.30 -1.63 16.81
C ASN A 106 8.36 -1.98 15.76
N VAL A 107 8.33 -1.32 14.58
CA VAL A 107 9.29 -1.56 13.50
C VAL A 107 10.07 -0.30 13.09
N ARG A 108 10.31 0.61 14.04
CA ARG A 108 11.06 1.85 13.75
C ARG A 108 12.50 1.61 13.33
N LYS A 109 13.14 0.55 13.84
CA LYS A 109 14.53 0.24 13.52
C LYS A 109 14.60 -0.69 12.32
N GLU A 110 15.53 -0.45 11.40
CA GLU A 110 15.82 -1.36 10.30
C GLU A 110 16.09 -2.79 10.80
N GLY A 111 15.59 -3.78 10.06
CA GLY A 111 15.72 -5.21 10.36
C GLY A 111 14.75 -5.73 11.43
N THR A 112 13.87 -4.88 11.97
CA THR A 112 12.86 -5.32 12.93
C THR A 112 11.61 -5.86 12.23
N THR A 113 10.98 -6.84 12.87
CA THR A 113 9.72 -7.46 12.43
C THR A 113 8.76 -7.51 13.61
N PHE A 114 7.50 -7.20 13.36
CA PHE A 114 6.44 -7.25 14.35
C PHE A 114 5.21 -7.96 13.79
N ARG A 115 4.62 -8.84 14.61
CA ARG A 115 3.37 -9.53 14.27
C ARG A 115 2.20 -8.71 14.80
N ILE A 116 1.36 -8.20 13.89
CA ILE A 116 0.17 -7.42 14.26
C ILE A 116 -0.73 -8.33 15.10
N PRO A 117 -1.15 -7.98 16.33
CA PRO A 117 -1.87 -8.88 17.22
C PRO A 117 -3.21 -9.35 16.66
N ASN A 118 -3.98 -8.42 16.08
CA ASN A 118 -5.29 -8.68 15.52
C ASN A 118 -5.20 -9.10 14.05
N LYS A 119 -6.14 -9.94 13.61
CA LYS A 119 -6.28 -10.28 12.19
C LYS A 119 -6.69 -9.04 11.41
N PHE A 120 -6.11 -8.88 10.23
CA PHE A 120 -6.30 -7.72 9.37
C PHE A 120 -6.82 -8.15 8.00
N SER A 121 -7.81 -7.43 7.47
CA SER A 121 -8.37 -7.66 6.13
C SER A 121 -7.74 -6.69 5.14
N LEU A 122 -7.10 -7.19 4.08
CA LEU A 122 -6.48 -6.34 3.06
C LEU A 122 -7.50 -5.49 2.29
N ARG A 123 -8.79 -5.86 2.31
CA ARG A 123 -9.88 -5.02 1.79
C ARG A 123 -9.92 -3.65 2.47
N ASN A 124 -9.46 -3.54 3.72
CA ASN A 124 -9.40 -2.28 4.45
C ASN A 124 -8.40 -1.28 3.85
N LEU A 125 -7.44 -1.75 3.04
CA LEU A 125 -6.46 -0.89 2.37
C LEU A 125 -6.96 -0.37 1.01
N LEU A 126 -8.05 -0.94 0.50
CA LEU A 126 -8.53 -0.66 -0.85
C LEU A 126 -9.65 0.39 -0.85
N PRO A 127 -9.75 1.23 -1.89
CA PRO A 127 -10.83 2.19 -2.00
C PRO A 127 -12.21 1.51 -2.06
N HIS A 128 -13.22 2.23 -1.58
CA HIS A 128 -14.61 1.77 -1.60
C HIS A 128 -15.14 1.65 -3.03
N ARG A 129 -14.90 2.67 -3.84
CA ARG A 129 -15.18 2.70 -5.28
C ARG A 129 -14.09 1.97 -6.06
N LYS A 130 -14.48 1.26 -7.11
CA LYS A 130 -13.60 0.46 -7.97
C LYS A 130 -13.60 0.97 -9.43
N ASP A 131 -14.25 2.09 -9.66
CA ASP A 131 -14.81 2.45 -10.96
C ASP A 131 -13.82 3.27 -11.81
N GLY A 132 -12.73 3.75 -11.20
CA GLY A 132 -11.65 4.48 -11.85
C GLY A 132 -10.29 3.84 -11.56
N MET A 133 -9.57 3.44 -12.60
CA MET A 133 -8.21 2.94 -12.49
C MET A 133 -7.45 3.16 -13.81
N PHE A 134 -6.19 3.53 -13.69
CA PHE A 134 -5.26 3.63 -14.80
C PHE A 134 -4.42 2.37 -14.88
N VAL A 135 -4.28 1.82 -16.10
CA VAL A 135 -3.47 0.63 -16.37
C VAL A 135 -2.44 0.97 -17.44
N TYR A 136 -1.17 0.75 -17.16
CA TYR A 136 -0.07 1.00 -18.10
C TYR A 136 1.16 0.16 -17.78
N ASN A 137 2.00 -0.09 -18.79
CA ASN A 137 3.29 -0.74 -18.61
C ASN A 137 4.32 0.27 -18.07
N GLY A 138 5.21 -0.18 -17.20
CA GLY A 138 6.30 0.63 -16.67
C GLY A 138 7.39 -0.21 -16.00
N SER A 139 8.18 0.45 -15.15
CA SER A 139 9.31 -0.17 -14.45
C SER A 139 9.02 -0.38 -12.96
N LEU A 140 9.92 -1.13 -12.31
CA LEU A 140 10.13 -0.98 -10.87
C LEU A 140 10.56 0.46 -10.55
N THR A 141 10.18 0.93 -9.38
CA THR A 141 10.53 2.25 -8.81
C THR A 141 11.75 2.18 -7.87
N THR A 142 12.27 0.97 -7.64
CA THR A 142 13.50 0.71 -6.89
C THR A 142 14.67 0.40 -7.83
N PRO A 143 15.93 0.51 -7.36
CA PRO A 143 17.11 0.29 -8.20
C PRO A 143 17.08 -1.03 -8.98
N GLY A 144 17.52 -0.95 -10.24
CA GLY A 144 17.35 -2.01 -11.24
C GLY A 144 16.30 -1.62 -12.28
N CYS A 145 15.28 -0.85 -11.89
CA CYS A 145 14.33 -0.16 -12.79
C CYS A 145 13.79 -1.03 -13.95
N ASN A 146 13.59 -2.32 -13.70
CA ASN A 146 13.29 -3.25 -14.78
C ASN A 146 11.89 -3.00 -15.36
N GLU A 147 11.79 -2.88 -16.68
CA GLU A 147 10.56 -2.55 -17.43
C GLU A 147 9.68 -3.76 -17.72
N PHE A 148 9.16 -4.40 -16.67
CA PHE A 148 8.22 -5.52 -16.80
C PHE A 148 7.01 -5.41 -15.86
N VAL A 149 6.73 -4.20 -15.36
CA VAL A 149 5.64 -3.96 -14.41
C VAL A 149 4.39 -3.50 -15.14
N LEU A 150 3.26 -4.15 -14.89
CA LEU A 150 1.95 -3.68 -15.30
C LEU A 150 1.33 -2.91 -14.12
N TRP A 151 1.38 -1.58 -14.17
CA TRP A 151 0.85 -0.71 -13.14
C TRP A 151 -0.67 -0.66 -13.16
N ASN A 152 -1.26 -0.69 -11.97
CA ASN A 152 -2.70 -0.60 -11.72
C ASN A 152 -2.91 0.47 -10.64
N VAL A 153 -3.30 1.68 -11.05
CA VAL A 153 -3.39 2.85 -10.15
C VAL A 153 -4.85 3.26 -10.00
N PHE A 154 -5.42 3.10 -8.80
CA PHE A 154 -6.80 3.51 -8.53
C PHE A 154 -6.95 5.03 -8.57
N GLU A 155 -8.04 5.50 -9.16
CA GLU A 155 -8.43 6.91 -9.15
C GLU A 155 -8.90 7.30 -7.74
N VAL A 156 -8.43 8.45 -7.26
CA VAL A 156 -8.83 9.03 -5.98
C VAL A 156 -9.72 10.23 -6.27
N ILE A 157 -11.04 10.05 -6.19
CA ILE A 157 -12.04 11.12 -6.34
C ILE A 157 -12.49 11.58 -4.95
#